data_AF-A0A6A4GXC7-F1
#
_entry.id   AF-A0A6A4GXC7-F1
#
_cell.length_a   1.000
_cell.length_b   1.000
_cell.length_c   1.000
_cell.angle_alpha   90.00
_cell.angle_beta   90.00
_cell.angle_gamma   90.00
#
_symmetry.space_group_name_H-M   'P 1'
#
loop_
_entity.id
_entity.type
_entity.pdbx_description
1 polymer ?
#
loop_
_entity_poly.entity_id
_entity_poly.type
_entity_poly.pdbx_seq_one_letter_code
_entity_poly.pdbx_strand_id
1 'polypeptide(L)'
;NVLVSDLGRCCLADFGLAAMSLQTLSSSSGSPRGSTRWMAPELLDSTITRPSKSTDMYALGCTILEITTGAPPFPEVKYDAAIICQVMKGSRPSRPAEGFSDVLWRAVKKCWADSHNRPTIQAFMDELSMVEKVCSDFEPPSVSGKDFIRPSEANR
;
A
#
# COMPACT_ATOMS: atom_id res chain seq x y z
N ASN A 1 8.56 -2.95 7.77
CA ASN A 1 9.84 -3.67 7.68
C ASN A 1 10.26 -3.86 6.22
N VAL A 2 10.53 -2.76 5.53
CA VAL A 2 11.09 -2.78 4.16
C VAL A 2 12.42 -2.05 4.24
N LEU A 3 13.49 -2.71 3.84
CA LEU A 3 14.83 -2.16 3.73
C LEU A 3 15.14 -1.92 2.25
N VAL A 4 15.97 -0.93 1.95
CA VAL A 4 16.40 -0.63 0.58
C VAL A 4 17.88 -0.99 0.46
N SER A 5 18.22 -1.87 -0.48
CA SER A 5 19.63 -2.18 -0.77
C SER A 5 20.35 -0.97 -1.35
N ASP A 6 21.68 -0.97 -1.32
CA ASP A 6 22.54 -0.04 -2.06
C ASP A 6 22.19 0.08 -3.56
N LEU A 7 21.68 -1.00 -4.16
CA LEU A 7 21.15 -1.03 -5.54
C LEU A 7 19.71 -0.50 -5.70
N GLY A 8 19.12 0.13 -4.67
CA GLY A 8 17.76 0.66 -4.73
C GLY A 8 16.63 -0.38 -4.69
N ARG A 9 16.95 -1.65 -4.40
CA ARG A 9 15.94 -2.72 -4.34
C ARG A 9 15.30 -2.79 -2.97
N CYS A 10 13.97 -2.82 -2.93
CA CYS A 10 13.21 -2.99 -1.69
C CYS A 10 13.20 -4.48 -1.28
N CYS A 11 13.55 -4.75 -0.02
CA CYS A 11 13.60 -6.08 0.57
C CYS A 11 12.80 -6.09 1.87
N LEU A 12 11.97 -7.12 2.07
CA LEU A 12 11.23 -7.30 3.32
C LEU A 12 12.16 -7.86 4.43
N ALA A 13 11.97 -7.38 5.66
CA ALA A 13 12.73 -7.78 6.84
C ALA A 13 11.81 -8.18 8.02
N ASP A 14 12.40 -8.77 9.07
CA ASP A 14 11.77 -9.03 10.38
C ASP A 14 10.55 -9.98 10.43
N PHE A 15 10.40 -10.88 9.47
CA PHE A 15 9.29 -11.85 9.42
C PHE A 15 9.13 -12.69 10.71
N GLY A 16 10.25 -13.03 11.38
CA GLY A 16 10.24 -13.88 12.58
C GLY A 16 9.78 -13.20 13.87
N LEU A 17 9.93 -11.87 13.97
CA LEU A 17 9.54 -11.10 15.16
C LEU A 17 8.03 -10.80 15.21
N ALA A 18 7.37 -10.79 14.05
CA ALA A 18 5.93 -10.53 13.94
C ALA A 18 5.08 -11.63 14.62
N ALA A 19 5.51 -12.90 14.53
CA ALA A 19 4.81 -14.02 15.16
C ALA A 19 4.91 -14.00 16.70
N MET A 20 6.05 -13.54 17.25
CA MET A 20 6.28 -13.43 18.69
C MET A 20 5.53 -12.24 19.31
N SER A 21 5.43 -11.12 18.58
CA SER A 21 4.64 -9.96 19.01
C SER A 21 3.16 -10.29 19.17
N LEU A 22 2.61 -11.20 18.36
CA LEU A 22 1.21 -11.60 18.45
C LEU A 22 0.93 -12.46 19.69
N GLN A 23 1.88 -13.28 20.16
CA GLN A 23 1.75 -14.01 21.43
C GLN A 23 1.83 -13.08 22.65
N THR A 24 2.55 -11.96 22.52
CA THR A 24 2.71 -10.97 23.59
C THR A 24 1.43 -10.16 23.82
N LEU A 25 0.63 -9.94 22.77
CA LEU A 25 -0.74 -9.41 22.87
C LEU A 25 -1.65 -10.29 23.74
N SER A 26 -1.48 -11.61 23.68
CA SER A 26 -2.28 -12.56 24.46
C SER A 26 -1.83 -12.70 25.91
N SER A 27 -0.61 -12.28 26.25
CA SER A 27 0.02 -12.57 27.56
C SER A 27 0.41 -11.34 28.37
N SER A 28 0.26 -10.12 27.86
CA SER A 28 0.60 -8.92 28.63
C SER A 28 -0.20 -7.71 28.16
N SER A 29 -0.57 -6.85 29.10
CA SER A 29 -1.19 -5.53 28.93
C SER A 29 -0.34 -4.52 28.14
N GLY A 30 0.60 -4.97 27.32
CA GLY A 30 1.41 -4.15 26.43
C GLY A 30 0.85 -4.24 25.02
N SER A 31 0.18 -3.18 24.56
CA SER A 31 -0.09 -2.97 23.13
C SER A 31 1.21 -3.18 22.34
N PRO A 32 1.18 -3.76 21.13
CA PRO A 32 2.36 -3.86 20.29
C PRO A 32 2.65 -2.43 19.86
N ARG A 33 3.55 -1.77 20.59
CA ARG A 33 3.97 -0.39 20.32
C ARG A 33 4.64 -0.38 18.95
N GLY A 34 3.88 -0.12 17.90
CA GLY A 34 4.41 0.13 16.57
C GLY A 34 3.59 -0.39 15.39
N SER A 35 2.88 -1.51 15.50
CA SER A 35 2.32 -2.20 14.31
C SER A 35 0.79 -2.23 14.20
N THR A 36 0.05 -1.72 15.19
CA THR A 36 -1.42 -1.81 15.25
C THR A 36 -2.12 -1.27 14.00
N ARG A 37 -1.57 -0.23 13.35
CA ARG A 37 -2.15 0.39 12.14
C ARG A 37 -2.09 -0.49 10.89
N TRP A 38 -1.22 -1.50 10.88
CA TRP A 38 -1.08 -2.46 9.78
C TRP A 38 -1.75 -3.81 10.09
N MET A 39 -2.33 -3.98 11.29
CA MET A 39 -2.98 -5.23 11.68
C MET A 39 -4.38 -5.34 11.08
N ALA A 40 -4.68 -6.48 10.49
CA ALA A 40 -6.00 -6.81 9.97
C ALA A 40 -7.03 -6.92 11.12
N PRO A 41 -8.31 -6.53 10.91
CA PRO A 41 -9.34 -6.53 11.96
C PRO A 41 -9.52 -7.89 12.63
N GLU A 42 -9.44 -8.99 11.89
CA GLU A 42 -9.55 -10.35 12.44
C GLU A 42 -8.44 -10.74 13.43
N LEU A 43 -7.26 -10.09 13.35
CA LEU A 43 -6.18 -10.26 14.33
C LEU A 43 -6.39 -9.40 15.57
N LEU A 44 -7.18 -8.32 15.47
CA LEU A 44 -7.50 -7.42 16.57
C LEU A 44 -8.68 -7.94 17.41
N ASP A 45 -9.64 -8.61 16.76
CA ASP A 45 -10.82 -9.20 17.40
C ASP A 45 -10.55 -10.55 18.09
N SER A 46 -9.31 -11.06 18.01
CA SER A 46 -8.92 -12.40 18.48
C SER A 46 -9.69 -13.57 17.86
N THR A 47 -10.53 -13.33 16.84
CA THR A 47 -11.23 -14.37 16.07
C THR A 47 -10.25 -15.27 15.32
N ILE A 48 -9.10 -14.71 14.92
CA ILE A 48 -7.98 -15.45 14.39
C ILE A 48 -6.74 -15.12 15.22
N THR A 49 -6.05 -16.14 15.70
CA THR A 49 -4.86 -16.00 16.56
C THR A 49 -3.54 -16.18 15.79
N ARG A 50 -3.62 -16.41 14.47
CA ARG A 50 -2.44 -16.63 13.62
C ARG A 50 -2.50 -15.78 12.36
N PRO A 51 -1.41 -15.09 11.98
CA PRO A 51 -1.33 -14.41 10.70
C PRO A 51 -1.57 -15.40 9.55
N SER A 52 -2.17 -14.91 8.47
CA SER A 52 -2.43 -15.66 7.25
C SER A 52 -2.08 -14.82 6.03
N LYS A 53 -2.05 -15.44 4.85
CA LYS A 53 -1.86 -14.71 3.58
C LYS A 53 -2.88 -13.56 3.42
N SER A 54 -4.11 -13.74 3.90
CA SER A 54 -5.13 -12.68 3.83
C SER A 54 -4.83 -11.50 4.76
N THR A 55 -4.30 -11.75 5.96
CA THR A 55 -3.89 -10.68 6.88
C THR A 55 -2.65 -9.95 6.37
N ASP A 56 -1.74 -10.68 5.70
CA ASP A 56 -0.57 -10.08 5.06
C ASP A 56 -0.98 -9.15 3.91
N MET A 57 -2.02 -9.51 3.14
CA MET A 57 -2.54 -8.64 2.09
C MET A 57 -3.12 -7.33 2.65
N TYR A 58 -3.76 -7.36 3.82
CA TYR A 58 -4.20 -6.13 4.50
C TYR A 58 -3.01 -5.24 4.86
N ALA A 59 -2.00 -5.83 5.50
CA ALA A 59 -0.78 -5.12 5.89
C ALA A 59 -0.02 -4.56 4.67
N LEU A 60 -0.02 -5.29 3.55
CA LEU A 60 0.54 -4.82 2.27
C LEU A 60 -0.15 -3.56 1.78
N GLY A 61 -1.49 -3.51 1.79
CA GLY A 61 -2.24 -2.31 1.41
C GLY A 61 -1.88 -1.10 2.29
N CYS A 62 -1.77 -1.30 3.60
CA CYS A 62 -1.30 -0.27 4.53
C CYS A 62 0.15 0.16 4.25
N THR A 63 1.02 -0.78 3.89
CA THR A 63 2.43 -0.49 3.57
C THR A 63 2.56 0.32 2.29
N ILE A 64 1.80 -0.02 1.24
CA ILE A 64 1.80 0.76 -0.01
C ILE A 64 1.27 2.18 0.24
N LEU A 65 0.22 2.32 1.06
CA LEU A 65 -0.26 3.64 1.48
C LEU A 65 0.85 4.45 2.15
N GLU A 66 1.57 3.85 3.10
CA GLU A 66 2.66 4.52 3.80
C GLU A 66 3.81 4.91 2.87
N ILE A 67 4.22 4.02 1.97
CA ILE A 67 5.29 4.32 1.00
C ILE A 67 4.90 5.49 0.10
N THR A 68 3.67 5.49 -0.41
CA THR A 68 3.23 6.53 -1.34
C THR A 68 2.98 7.88 -0.67
N THR A 69 2.54 7.89 0.60
CA THR A 69 2.20 9.13 1.32
C THR A 69 3.32 9.64 2.22
N GLY A 70 4.29 8.79 2.56
CA GLY A 70 5.29 9.06 3.59
C GLY A 70 4.72 9.09 5.01
N ALA A 71 3.46 8.68 5.22
CA ALA A 71 2.76 8.76 6.49
C ALA A 71 2.11 7.41 6.86
N PRO A 72 2.05 7.04 8.15
CA PRO A 72 1.42 5.80 8.56
C PRO A 72 -0.10 5.84 8.29
N PRO A 73 -0.78 4.68 8.16
CA PRO A 73 -2.23 4.64 8.06
C PRO A 73 -2.91 5.35 9.24
N PHE A 74 -3.94 6.14 8.96
CA PHE A 74 -4.68 6.96 9.94
C PHE A 74 -3.78 7.96 10.72
N PRO A 75 -2.96 8.77 10.03
CA PRO A 75 -1.94 9.60 10.68
C PRO A 75 -2.51 10.59 11.72
N GLU A 76 -3.78 10.96 11.60
CA GLU A 76 -4.51 11.87 12.49
C GLU A 76 -4.88 11.25 13.85
N VAL A 77 -4.93 9.92 13.94
CA VAL A 77 -5.39 9.24 15.16
C VAL A 77 -4.20 8.92 16.05
N LYS A 78 -4.16 9.49 17.26
CA LYS A 78 -2.99 9.39 18.15
C LYS A 78 -2.87 8.07 18.92
N TYR A 79 -4.01 7.46 19.29
CA TYR A 79 -4.04 6.34 20.23
C TYR A 79 -4.40 5.02 19.54
N ASP A 80 -3.63 3.97 19.82
CA ASP A 80 -3.85 2.63 19.22
C ASP A 80 -5.26 2.08 19.52
N ALA A 81 -5.80 2.32 20.72
CA ALA A 81 -7.16 1.90 21.06
C ALA A 81 -8.23 2.55 20.14
N ALA A 82 -8.02 3.80 19.73
CA ALA A 82 -8.91 4.50 18.80
C ALA A 82 -8.77 3.93 17.38
N ILE A 83 -7.55 3.60 16.94
CA ILE A 83 -7.30 2.89 15.67
C ILE A 83 -8.05 1.56 15.66
N ILE A 84 -7.88 0.74 16.70
CA ILE A 84 -8.53 -0.57 16.82
C ILE A 84 -10.05 -0.39 16.71
N CYS A 85 -10.63 0.54 17.46
CA CYS A 85 -12.07 0.80 17.41
C CYS A 85 -12.55 1.23 16.01
N GLN A 86 -11.82 2.10 15.32
CA GLN A 86 -12.18 2.55 13.97
C GLN A 86 -12.09 1.42 12.95
N VAL A 87 -10.99 0.66 12.96
CA VAL A 87 -10.75 -0.47 12.04
C VAL A 87 -11.81 -1.56 12.24
N MET A 88 -12.13 -1.88 13.49
CA MET A 88 -13.17 -2.84 13.87
C MET A 88 -14.58 -2.39 13.44
N LYS A 89 -14.84 -1.08 13.40
CA LYS A 89 -16.08 -0.49 12.85
C LYS A 89 -16.12 -0.44 11.32
N GLY A 90 -15.11 -0.98 10.63
CA GLY A 90 -15.04 -0.99 9.18
C GLY A 90 -14.39 0.26 8.56
N SER A 91 -13.86 1.18 9.37
CA SER A 91 -13.15 2.36 8.85
C SER A 91 -11.88 1.92 8.12
N ARG A 92 -11.57 2.58 6.99
CA ARG A 92 -10.38 2.35 6.16
C ARG A 92 -9.71 3.68 5.83
N PRO A 93 -8.41 3.69 5.49
CA PRO A 93 -7.74 4.92 5.09
C PRO A 93 -8.42 5.57 3.88
N SER A 94 -8.44 6.91 3.88
CA SER A 94 -8.96 7.71 2.78
C SER A 94 -7.98 7.74 1.61
N ARG A 95 -8.48 8.02 0.41
CA ARG A 95 -7.62 8.21 -0.77
C ARG A 95 -6.74 9.45 -0.57
N PRO A 96 -5.41 9.35 -0.69
CA PRO A 96 -4.55 10.52 -0.69
C PRO A 96 -4.81 11.43 -1.89
N ALA A 97 -4.54 12.74 -1.74
CA ALA A 97 -4.74 13.70 -2.82
C ALA A 97 -3.79 13.46 -4.01
N GLU A 98 -2.58 12.98 -3.74
CA GLU A 98 -1.52 12.76 -4.73
C GLU A 98 -0.82 11.42 -4.53
N GLY A 99 0.05 11.05 -5.47
CA GLY A 99 0.88 9.83 -5.41
C GLY A 99 0.19 8.54 -5.85
N PHE A 100 -1.14 8.51 -5.92
CA PHE A 100 -1.91 7.34 -6.34
C PHE A 100 -2.58 7.50 -7.71
N SER A 101 -2.21 6.66 -8.67
CA SER A 101 -3.04 6.41 -9.85
C SER A 101 -4.37 5.75 -9.45
N ASP A 102 -5.41 5.93 -10.25
CA ASP A 102 -6.72 5.29 -10.03
C ASP A 102 -6.61 3.76 -9.96
N VAL A 103 -5.69 3.21 -10.73
CA VAL A 103 -5.43 1.77 -10.79
C VAL A 103 -4.82 1.27 -9.50
N LEU A 104 -3.72 1.89 -9.07
CA LEU A 104 -3.03 1.50 -7.85
C LEU A 104 -3.97 1.67 -6.64
N TRP A 105 -4.73 2.77 -6.58
CA TRP A 105 -5.68 2.99 -5.51
C TRP A 105 -6.78 1.92 -5.45
N ARG A 106 -7.32 1.51 -6.61
CA ARG A 106 -8.34 0.46 -6.68
C ARG A 106 -7.79 -0.88 -6.18
N ALA A 107 -6.58 -1.25 -6.60
CA ALA A 107 -5.92 -2.47 -6.16
C ALA A 107 -5.67 -2.45 -4.64
N VAL A 108 -5.08 -1.36 -4.12
CA VAL A 108 -4.81 -1.19 -2.68
C VAL A 108 -6.10 -1.23 -1.86
N LYS A 109 -7.19 -0.63 -2.34
CA LYS A 109 -8.48 -0.68 -1.63
C LYS A 109 -9.02 -2.11 -1.47
N LYS A 110 -8.79 -3.00 -2.44
CA LYS A 110 -9.20 -4.42 -2.35
C LYS A 110 -8.46 -5.19 -1.26
N CYS A 111 -7.24 -4.78 -0.91
CA CYS A 111 -6.50 -5.34 0.23
C CYS A 111 -7.22 -5.14 1.57
N TRP A 112 -8.15 -4.18 1.65
CA TRP A 112 -8.87 -3.85 2.87
C TRP A 112 -10.32 -4.36 2.92
N ALA A 113 -10.71 -5.20 1.95
CA ALA A 113 -11.98 -5.92 1.95
C ALA A 113 -12.08 -6.92 3.12
N ASP A 114 -13.23 -7.58 3.23
CA ASP A 114 -13.41 -8.71 4.15
C ASP A 114 -12.37 -9.79 3.89
N SER A 115 -11.97 -10.51 4.94
CA SER A 115 -10.83 -11.44 4.90
C SER A 115 -10.86 -12.43 3.72
N HIS A 116 -12.04 -12.93 3.35
CA HIS A 116 -12.21 -13.89 2.26
C HIS A 116 -12.25 -13.25 0.86
N ASN A 117 -12.46 -11.94 0.78
CA ASN A 117 -12.59 -11.17 -0.46
C ASN A 117 -11.30 -10.42 -0.83
N ARG A 118 -10.26 -10.47 0.02
CA ARG A 118 -8.96 -9.88 -0.28
C ARG A 118 -8.27 -10.66 -1.41
N PRO A 119 -7.60 -9.98 -2.36
CA PRO A 119 -6.92 -10.65 -3.45
C PRO A 119 -5.73 -11.47 -2.94
N THR A 120 -5.32 -12.48 -3.70
CA THR A 120 -3.99 -13.07 -3.51
C THR A 120 -2.92 -12.10 -4.02
N ILE A 121 -1.67 -12.30 -3.62
CA ILE A 121 -0.57 -11.50 -4.18
C ILE A 121 -0.49 -11.64 -5.70
N GLN A 122 -0.78 -12.83 -6.25
CA GLN A 122 -0.78 -13.02 -7.70
C GLN A 122 -1.88 -12.19 -8.37
N ALA A 123 -3.12 -12.26 -7.88
CA ALA A 123 -4.22 -11.49 -8.44
C ALA A 123 -3.99 -9.97 -8.30
N PHE A 124 -3.35 -9.53 -7.21
CA PHE A 124 -2.95 -8.14 -7.02
C PHE A 124 -1.91 -7.69 -8.06
N MET A 125 -0.87 -8.51 -8.27
CA MET A 125 0.17 -8.23 -9.26
C MET A 125 -0.39 -8.26 -10.70
N ASP A 126 -1.29 -9.20 -11.00
CA ASP A 126 -1.94 -9.30 -12.29
C ASP A 126 -2.73 -8.01 -12.62
N GLU A 127 -3.49 -7.50 -11.65
CA GLU A 127 -4.24 -6.23 -11.80
C GLU A 127 -3.32 -5.03 -12.06
N LEU A 128 -2.14 -4.98 -11.43
CA LEU A 128 -1.16 -3.91 -11.68
C LEU A 128 -0.48 -4.07 -13.05
N SER A 129 -0.11 -5.29 -13.43
CA SER A 129 0.59 -5.59 -14.68
C SER A 129 -0.26 -5.37 -15.93
N MET A 130 -1.59 -5.51 -15.82
CA MET A 130 -2.52 -5.20 -16.92
C MET A 130 -2.45 -3.74 -17.37
N VAL A 131 -1.91 -2.85 -16.52
CA VAL A 131 -1.84 -1.41 -16.80
C VAL A 131 -0.49 -0.99 -17.36
N GLU A 132 0.61 -1.65 -16.99
CA GLU A 132 1.92 -1.39 -17.59
C GLU A 132 1.94 -1.73 -19.09
N LYS A 133 1.22 -2.79 -19.50
CA LYS A 133 1.09 -3.16 -20.92
C LYS A 133 0.31 -2.14 -21.75
N VAL A 134 -0.72 -1.53 -21.17
CA VAL A 134 -1.54 -0.51 -21.87
C VAL A 134 -0.74 0.79 -22.09
N CYS A 135 0.19 1.11 -21.19
CA CYS A 135 1.10 2.26 -21.39
C CYS A 135 2.28 1.96 -22.31
N SER A 136 2.75 0.70 -22.42
CA SER A 136 3.83 0.34 -23.36
C SER A 136 3.37 0.25 -24.82
N ASP A 137 2.07 0.03 -25.06
CA ASP A 137 1.50 -0.09 -26.41
C ASP A 137 1.13 1.27 -27.04
N PHE A 138 1.30 2.38 -26.31
CA PHE A 138 1.13 3.72 -26.84
C PHE A 138 2.43 4.22 -27.48
N GLU A 139 2.74 3.71 -28.66
CA GLU A 139 3.76 4.32 -29.53
C GLU A 139 3.20 5.65 -30.05
N PRO A 140 3.80 6.81 -29.73
CA PRO A 140 3.29 8.09 -30.22
C PRO A 140 3.36 8.07 -31.75
N PRO A 141 2.35 8.63 -32.45
CA PRO A 141 2.40 8.72 -33.91
C PRO A 141 3.69 9.44 -34.31
N SER A 142 4.46 8.78 -35.16
CA SER A 142 5.70 9.32 -35.72
C SER A 142 5.40 10.65 -36.40
N VAL A 143 5.85 11.75 -35.78
CA VAL A 143 5.78 13.07 -36.40
C VAL A 143 6.83 13.10 -37.52
N SER A 144 6.39 12.75 -38.72
CA SER A 144 7.16 12.89 -39.94
C SER A 144 7.27 14.37 -40.30
N GLY A 145 8.45 14.95 -40.04
CA GLY A 145 9.10 15.84 -40.98
C GLY A 145 8.63 17.30 -41.07
N LYS A 146 9.58 18.18 -40.73
CA LYS A 146 9.88 19.47 -41.39
C LYS A 146 8.84 20.58 -41.18
N ASP A 147 9.16 21.47 -40.23
CA ASP A 147 9.24 22.91 -40.50
C ASP A 147 10.10 23.58 -39.44
N PHE A 148 11.40 23.57 -39.72
CA PHE A 148 12.40 24.36 -39.04
C PHE A 148 12.36 25.77 -39.63
N ILE A 149 11.58 26.67 -39.04
CA ILE A 149 11.71 28.11 -39.31
C ILE A 149 12.42 28.74 -38.12
N ARG A 150 13.70 29.09 -38.30
CA ARG A 150 14.41 30.02 -37.43
C ARG A 150 13.90 31.43 -37.71
N PRO A 151 13.48 32.21 -36.71
CA PRO A 151 13.35 33.64 -36.88
C PRO A 151 14.75 34.26 -36.72
N SER A 152 15.40 34.55 -37.86
CA SER A 152 16.46 35.56 -37.91
C SER A 152 15.81 36.94 -37.92
N GLU A 153 16.41 37.85 -37.17
CA GLU A 153 16.12 39.27 -37.10
C GLU A 153 15.77 39.88 -38.47
N ALA A 154 14.57 40.46 -38.55
CA ALA A 154 14.25 41.49 -39.52
C ALA A 154 13.18 42.41 -38.92
N ASN A 155 13.64 43.59 -38.49
CA ASN A 155 12.92 44.86 -38.47
C ASN A 155 12.06 45.20 -37.24
N ARG A 156 12.71 45.75 -36.21
CA ARG A 156 12.36 47.06 -35.64
C ARG A 156 13.53 47.67 -34.89
#